data_AF-A0A2S7UZ58-F1
#
_entry.id   AF-A0A2S7UZ58-F1
#
_cell.length_a   1.000
_cell.length_b   1.000
_cell.length_c   1.000
_cell.angle_alpha   90.00
_cell.angle_beta   90.00
_cell.angle_gamma   90.00
#
_symmetry.space_group_name_H-M   'P 1'
#
loop_
_entity.id
_entity.type
_entity.pdbx_description
1 polymer ?
#
loop_
_entity_poly.entity_id
_entity_poly.type
_entity_poly.pdbx_seq_one_letter_code
_entity_poly.pdbx_strand_id
1 'polypeptide(L)'
;MNKLTIIILSVFWVTGCASTNSNTSSDSSSANVSNMTQEQWNEILIKSKSPVRLIKDSSDKGAIELIEVWAGVAGESGISERYQTMAFNNIKQRCGYGKDKFIESRIVRSDDSAMEEVWLFNDAKSYREDKVSGMTIYLQYDSVTNYIQGELFGKCHSGRGTSLGLGS
;
A
#
# COMPACT_ATOMS: atom_id res chain seq x y z
N MET A 1 -8.38 -64.08 -20.22
CA MET A 1 -9.72 -63.60 -19.82
C MET A 1 -9.59 -62.84 -18.51
N ASN A 2 -9.64 -61.51 -18.55
CA ASN A 2 -10.42 -60.69 -17.62
C ASN A 2 -10.36 -59.23 -18.08
N LYS A 3 -11.54 -58.62 -18.03
CA LYS A 3 -11.95 -57.47 -18.82
C LYS A 3 -11.37 -56.17 -18.28
N LEU A 4 -10.90 -55.34 -19.20
CA LEU A 4 -10.65 -53.92 -19.03
C LEU A 4 -12.01 -53.21 -18.85
N THR A 5 -12.26 -52.64 -17.68
CA THR A 5 -13.45 -51.82 -17.42
C THR A 5 -13.04 -50.35 -17.50
N ILE A 6 -13.43 -49.70 -18.60
CA ILE A 6 -13.32 -48.25 -18.79
C ILE A 6 -14.59 -47.63 -18.20
N ILE A 7 -14.45 -46.76 -17.20
CA ILE A 7 -15.55 -45.94 -16.68
C ILE A 7 -15.47 -44.58 -17.36
N ILE A 8 -16.37 -44.36 -18.32
CA ILE A 8 -16.67 -43.04 -18.88
C ILE A 8 -17.69 -42.41 -17.93
N LEU A 9 -17.33 -41.30 -17.26
CA LEU A 9 -18.31 -40.50 -16.52
C LEU A 9 -18.49 -39.15 -17.22
N SER A 10 -19.71 -38.98 -17.73
CA SER A 10 -20.18 -37.88 -18.56
C SER A 10 -20.19 -36.55 -17.82
N VAL A 11 -19.78 -35.50 -18.53
CA VAL A 11 -19.99 -34.10 -18.17
C VAL A 11 -21.49 -33.80 -18.23
N PHE A 12 -22.07 -33.38 -17.11
CA PHE A 12 -23.37 -32.71 -17.09
C PHE A 12 -23.18 -31.22 -16.78
N TRP A 13 -23.45 -30.40 -17.81
CA TRP A 13 -23.72 -28.99 -17.66
C TRP A 13 -25.08 -28.83 -17.01
N VAL A 14 -25.13 -28.20 -15.83
CA VAL A 14 -26.39 -27.69 -15.28
C VAL A 14 -26.42 -26.20 -15.51
N THR A 15 -27.21 -25.79 -16.52
CA THR A 15 -27.71 -24.43 -16.66
C THR A 15 -28.83 -24.25 -15.64
N GLY A 16 -28.67 -23.30 -14.73
CA GLY A 16 -29.68 -22.94 -13.75
C GLY A 16 -29.67 -21.44 -13.51
N CYS A 17 -30.52 -20.71 -14.25
CA CYS A 17 -30.96 -19.38 -13.85
C CYS A 17 -32.05 -19.56 -12.77
N ALA A 18 -31.83 -19.03 -11.57
CA ALA A 18 -32.89 -18.81 -10.60
C ALA A 18 -32.69 -17.43 -9.95
N SER A 19 -33.71 -16.60 -10.07
CA SER A 19 -33.75 -15.21 -9.64
C SER A 19 -34.20 -15.10 -8.18
N THR A 20 -33.62 -14.10 -7.51
CA THR A 20 -34.09 -13.31 -6.35
C THR A 20 -34.44 -14.00 -5.02
N ASN A 21 -33.60 -13.75 -4.02
CA ASN A 21 -34.06 -13.01 -2.83
C ASN A 21 -32.90 -12.21 -2.23
N SER A 22 -32.90 -10.90 -2.50
CA SER A 22 -31.92 -9.94 -2.01
C SER A 22 -32.28 -9.50 -0.58
N ASN A 23 -31.72 -10.18 0.42
CA ASN A 23 -31.45 -9.55 1.71
C ASN A 23 -29.96 -9.23 1.76
N THR A 24 -29.59 -8.23 0.95
CA THR A 24 -28.33 -7.52 1.12
C THR A 24 -28.50 -6.69 2.38
N SER A 25 -27.96 -7.17 3.50
CA SER A 25 -27.53 -6.30 4.59
C SER A 25 -26.32 -5.53 4.08
N SER A 26 -26.56 -4.62 3.14
CA SER A 26 -25.64 -3.56 2.79
C SER A 26 -25.64 -2.63 3.98
N ASP A 27 -24.83 -2.96 4.98
CA ASP A 27 -24.33 -2.00 5.95
C ASP A 27 -23.27 -1.15 5.23
N SER A 28 -23.73 -0.46 4.19
CA SER A 28 -23.10 0.71 3.64
C SER A 28 -23.27 1.80 4.68
N SER A 29 -22.42 1.77 5.70
CA SER A 29 -22.01 3.00 6.37
C SER A 29 -21.28 3.83 5.32
N SER A 30 -22.05 4.52 4.48
CA SER A 30 -21.59 5.68 3.75
C SER A 30 -21.27 6.74 4.79
N ALA A 31 -20.11 6.60 5.45
CA ALA A 31 -19.46 7.73 6.08
C ALA A 31 -19.37 8.79 4.99
N ASN A 32 -19.96 9.95 5.23
CA ASN A 32 -19.82 11.10 4.35
C ASN A 32 -18.32 11.38 4.19
N VAL A 33 -17.72 10.87 3.10
CA VAL A 33 -16.29 11.00 2.78
C VAL A 33 -15.90 12.49 2.65
N SER A 34 -16.88 13.37 2.46
CA SER A 34 -16.74 14.81 2.30
C SER A 34 -16.40 15.61 3.57
N ASN A 35 -16.47 15.02 4.77
CA ASN A 35 -16.24 15.74 6.04
C ASN A 35 -15.10 15.17 6.90
N MET A 36 -14.24 14.32 6.34
CA MET A 36 -13.13 13.77 7.10
C MET A 36 -12.03 14.82 7.31
N THR A 37 -11.59 14.98 8.55
CA THR A 37 -10.44 15.82 8.94
C THR A 37 -9.13 15.23 8.42
N GLN A 38 -8.07 16.05 8.39
CA GLN A 38 -6.72 15.59 8.03
C GLN A 38 -6.28 14.42 8.92
N GLU A 39 -6.57 14.49 10.21
CA GLU A 39 -6.22 13.48 11.21
C GLU A 39 -6.89 12.15 10.89
N GLN A 40 -8.19 12.15 10.58
CA GLN A 40 -8.93 10.94 10.23
C GLN A 40 -8.45 10.32 8.91
N TRP A 41 -8.09 11.14 7.91
CA TRP A 41 -7.46 10.63 6.69
C TRP A 41 -6.11 10.00 6.98
N ASN A 42 -5.27 10.67 7.77
CA ASN A 42 -3.97 10.15 8.15
C ASN A 42 -4.08 8.85 8.96
N GLU A 43 -5.11 8.66 9.79
CA GLU A 43 -5.37 7.38 10.46
C GLU A 43 -5.61 6.24 9.46
N ILE A 44 -6.38 6.48 8.39
CA ILE A 44 -6.58 5.49 7.32
C ILE A 44 -5.26 5.19 6.62
N LEU A 45 -4.48 6.22 6.29
CA LEU A 45 -3.18 6.07 5.62
C LEU A 45 -2.16 5.33 6.49
N ILE A 46 -2.18 5.54 7.81
CA ILE A 46 -1.36 4.82 8.78
C ILE A 46 -1.77 3.35 8.83
N LYS A 47 -3.07 3.05 8.99
CA LYS A 47 -3.56 1.66 9.06
C LYS A 47 -3.24 0.87 7.79
N SER A 48 -3.31 1.53 6.63
CA SER A 48 -2.97 0.94 5.33
C SER A 48 -1.47 0.97 5.00
N LYS A 49 -0.61 1.49 5.88
CA LYS A 49 0.84 1.63 5.68
C LYS A 49 1.19 2.35 4.38
N SER A 50 0.38 3.34 4.01
CA SER A 50 0.58 4.15 2.82
C SER A 50 1.94 4.86 2.87
N PRO A 51 2.66 5.02 1.76
CA PRO A 51 3.93 5.76 1.75
C PRO A 51 3.75 7.28 1.88
N VAL A 52 2.51 7.78 1.88
CA VAL A 52 2.17 9.21 1.94
C VAL A 52 1.30 9.56 3.15
N ARG A 53 1.31 10.84 3.54
CA ARG A 53 0.43 11.47 4.52
C ARG A 53 -0.13 12.77 3.95
N LEU A 54 -1.25 13.24 4.49
CA LEU A 54 -1.83 14.54 4.17
C LEU A 54 -1.35 15.61 5.14
N ILE A 55 -1.01 16.78 4.61
CA ILE A 55 -0.75 18.00 5.38
C ILE A 55 -1.60 19.16 4.83
N LYS A 56 -1.96 20.10 5.68
CA LYS A 56 -2.57 21.38 5.27
C LYS A 56 -1.54 22.21 4.52
N ASP A 57 -1.83 22.53 3.27
CA ASP A 57 -1.19 23.62 2.57
C ASP A 57 -1.85 24.93 3.00
N SER A 58 -1.02 25.86 3.47
CA SER A 58 -1.43 27.20 3.90
C SER A 58 -0.90 28.28 2.94
N SER A 59 -0.37 27.87 1.78
CA SER A 59 0.18 28.78 0.78
C SER A 59 -0.90 29.68 0.15
N ASP A 60 -2.14 29.19 0.04
CA ASP A 60 -3.27 29.95 -0.50
C ASP A 60 -4.08 30.66 0.59
N LYS A 61 -4.16 32.00 0.49
CA LYS A 61 -4.74 32.90 1.52
C LYS A 61 -6.28 32.84 1.65
N GLY A 62 -6.94 31.84 1.08
CA GLY A 62 -8.40 31.76 1.06
C GLY A 62 -9.00 30.36 1.07
N ALA A 63 -8.19 29.31 0.90
CA ALA A 63 -8.66 27.92 0.94
C ALA A 63 -7.66 27.06 1.73
N ILE A 64 -8.16 26.16 2.57
CA ILE A 64 -7.33 25.12 3.18
C ILE A 64 -7.33 23.93 2.23
N GLU A 65 -6.18 23.69 1.60
CA GLU A 65 -5.97 22.50 0.78
C GLU A 65 -5.21 21.45 1.59
N LEU A 66 -5.57 20.17 1.45
CA LEU A 66 -4.74 19.07 1.94
C LEU A 66 -3.92 18.51 0.78
N ILE A 67 -2.60 18.42 0.97
CA ILE A 67 -1.66 17.87 -0.03
C ILE A 67 -0.96 16.62 0.48
N GLU A 68 -0.63 15.70 -0.43
CA GLU A 68 0.14 14.50 -0.14
C GLU A 68 1.65 14.74 -0.04
N VAL A 69 2.24 14.34 1.07
CA VAL A 69 3.70 14.32 1.31
C VAL A 69 4.17 12.91 1.68
N TRP A 70 5.45 12.62 1.44
CA TRP A 70 6.05 11.35 1.85
C TRP A 70 6.02 11.19 3.38
N ALA A 71 5.60 10.02 3.85
CA ALA A 71 5.55 9.72 5.27
C ALA A 71 6.96 9.62 5.88
N GLY A 72 7.05 9.92 7.17
CA GLY A 72 8.28 9.80 7.94
C GLY A 72 9.31 10.91 7.69
N VAL A 73 10.45 10.77 8.35
CA VAL A 73 11.55 11.73 8.34
C VAL A 73 12.75 11.11 7.65
N ALA A 74 13.43 11.85 6.77
CA ALA A 74 14.63 11.36 6.10
C ALA A 74 15.68 10.90 7.12
N GLY A 75 16.27 9.74 6.90
CA GLY A 75 17.24 9.13 7.82
C GLY A 75 17.86 7.86 7.26
N GLU A 76 18.88 7.34 7.94
CA GLU A 76 19.50 6.07 7.59
C GLU A 76 18.55 4.90 7.91
N SER A 77 18.45 3.95 6.99
CA SER A 77 17.61 2.77 7.17
C SER A 77 18.11 1.94 8.37
N GLY A 78 17.22 1.65 9.30
CA GLY A 78 17.47 0.73 10.42
C GLY A 78 17.38 -0.74 10.01
N ILE A 79 16.97 -1.02 8.76
CA ILE A 79 16.83 -2.38 8.24
C ILE A 79 18.22 -2.96 7.96
N SER A 80 18.49 -4.20 8.39
CA SER A 80 19.80 -4.82 8.12
C SER A 80 20.05 -5.06 6.62
N GLU A 81 21.31 -5.03 6.20
CA GLU A 81 21.70 -5.14 4.78
C GLU A 81 21.11 -6.38 4.08
N ARG A 82 20.99 -7.50 4.80
CA ARG A 82 20.37 -8.73 4.29
C ARG A 82 18.92 -8.47 3.86
N TYR A 83 18.11 -7.87 4.73
CA TYR A 83 16.72 -7.56 4.43
C TYR A 83 16.59 -6.43 3.42
N GLN A 84 17.51 -5.47 3.44
CA GLN A 84 17.53 -4.44 2.39
C GLN A 84 17.73 -5.04 1.01
N THR A 85 18.69 -5.96 0.87
CA THR A 85 18.96 -6.66 -0.39
C THR A 85 17.74 -7.44 -0.88
N MET A 86 17.05 -8.13 0.03
CA MET A 86 15.80 -8.82 -0.30
C MET A 86 14.70 -7.85 -0.74
N ALA A 87 14.50 -6.73 -0.03
CA ALA A 87 13.51 -5.73 -0.38
C ALA A 87 13.79 -5.11 -1.76
N PHE A 88 15.03 -4.69 -2.04
CA PHE A 88 15.41 -4.16 -3.34
C PHE A 88 15.20 -5.15 -4.49
N ASN A 89 15.52 -6.43 -4.29
CA ASN A 89 15.28 -7.46 -5.29
C ASN A 89 13.79 -7.66 -5.58
N ASN A 90 12.96 -7.70 -4.53
CA ASN A 90 11.50 -7.79 -4.68
C ASN A 90 10.93 -6.56 -5.40
N ILE A 91 11.38 -5.36 -5.04
CA ILE A 91 10.96 -4.12 -5.70
C ILE A 91 11.40 -4.12 -7.17
N LYS A 92 12.62 -4.57 -7.47
CA LYS A 92 13.12 -4.68 -8.86
C LYS A 92 12.26 -5.62 -9.70
N GLN A 93 11.94 -6.78 -9.16
CA GLN A 93 11.09 -7.76 -9.85
C GLN A 93 9.66 -7.25 -10.03
N ARG A 94 9.08 -6.60 -9.01
CA ARG A 94 7.69 -6.13 -9.03
C ARG A 94 7.48 -4.85 -9.84
N CYS A 95 8.44 -3.93 -9.79
CA CYS A 95 8.28 -2.54 -10.25
C CYS A 95 9.26 -2.13 -11.35
N GLY A 96 10.32 -2.91 -11.62
CA GLY A 96 11.31 -2.62 -12.66
C GLY A 96 12.43 -1.65 -12.25
N TYR A 97 12.37 -1.06 -11.07
CA TYR A 97 13.42 -0.26 -10.45
C TYR A 97 13.86 -0.86 -9.12
N GLY A 98 15.08 -0.60 -8.67
CA GLY A 98 15.59 -1.16 -7.42
C GLY A 98 16.64 -0.25 -6.78
N LYS A 99 17.66 -0.85 -6.17
CA LYS A 99 18.75 -0.13 -5.49
C LYS A 99 19.41 0.94 -6.38
N ASP A 100 19.50 0.70 -7.69
CA ASP A 100 20.05 1.63 -8.67
C ASP A 100 19.28 2.95 -8.82
N LYS A 101 18.03 2.98 -8.33
CA LYS A 101 17.15 4.15 -8.34
C LYS A 101 16.82 4.67 -6.95
N PHE A 102 17.34 4.03 -5.90
CA PHE A 102 17.09 4.44 -4.52
C PHE A 102 17.62 5.86 -4.26
N ILE A 103 16.81 6.69 -3.60
CA ILE A 103 17.15 8.06 -3.24
C ILE A 103 17.46 8.11 -1.75
N GLU A 104 16.47 7.80 -0.92
CA GLU A 104 16.55 7.88 0.53
C GLU A 104 15.53 6.96 1.20
N SER A 105 15.79 6.65 2.47
CA SER A 105 14.83 6.08 3.41
C SER A 105 14.25 7.18 4.30
N ARG A 106 12.96 7.05 4.62
CA ARG A 106 12.25 7.91 5.55
C ARG A 106 11.67 7.07 6.67
N ILE A 107 12.08 7.33 7.90
CA ILE A 107 11.69 6.56 9.07
C ILE A 107 10.32 7.02 9.53
N VAL A 108 9.34 6.11 9.52
CA VAL A 108 7.97 6.36 9.99
C VAL A 108 7.84 5.90 11.44
N ARG A 109 8.34 4.70 11.73
CA ARG A 109 8.35 4.10 13.05
C ARG A 109 9.52 3.13 13.17
N SER A 110 10.16 3.11 14.34
CA SER A 110 11.18 2.13 14.68
C SER A 110 11.07 1.85 16.17
N ASP A 111 10.57 0.67 16.52
CA ASP A 111 10.44 0.18 17.90
C ASP A 111 10.73 -1.33 17.97
N ASP A 112 10.73 -1.89 19.19
CA ASP A 112 11.08 -3.29 19.43
C ASP A 112 10.15 -4.31 18.74
N SER A 113 8.95 -3.89 18.35
CA SER A 113 7.95 -4.76 17.72
C SER A 113 7.94 -4.65 16.20
N ALA A 114 8.32 -3.50 15.65
CA ALA A 114 8.27 -3.25 14.23
C ALA A 114 9.10 -2.06 13.76
N MET A 115 9.50 -2.15 12.50
CA MET A 115 10.13 -1.09 11.75
C MET A 115 9.28 -0.76 10.51
N GLU A 116 8.99 0.51 10.31
CA GLU A 116 8.26 1.03 9.14
C GLU A 116 9.08 2.17 8.53
N GLU A 117 9.49 1.97 7.28
CA GLU A 117 10.23 2.96 6.50
C GLU A 117 9.56 3.17 5.16
N VAL A 118 9.59 4.40 4.65
CA VAL A 118 9.25 4.70 3.26
C VAL A 118 10.54 4.89 2.47
N TRP A 119 10.72 4.07 1.44
CA TRP A 119 11.86 4.14 0.54
C TRP A 119 11.46 4.85 -0.74
N LEU A 120 12.23 5.89 -1.09
CA LEU A 120 11.98 6.72 -2.26
C LEU A 120 12.90 6.33 -3.42
N PHE A 121 12.33 6.33 -4.62
CA PHE A 121 13.02 5.92 -5.84
C PHE A 121 12.81 6.92 -6.95
N ASN A 122 13.87 7.20 -7.70
CA ASN A 122 13.79 7.88 -8.99
C ASN A 122 13.07 6.98 -10.00
N ASP A 123 11.83 7.34 -10.34
CA ASP A 123 10.95 6.57 -11.19
C ASP A 123 10.33 7.47 -12.28
N ALA A 124 10.91 7.44 -13.48
CA ALA A 124 10.42 8.20 -14.62
C ALA A 124 8.98 7.84 -15.02
N LYS A 125 8.48 6.66 -14.64
CA LYS A 125 7.10 6.22 -14.89
C LYS A 125 6.12 6.68 -13.81
N SER A 126 6.61 7.28 -12.71
CA SER A 126 5.76 7.88 -11.70
C SER A 126 4.89 8.97 -12.32
N TYR A 127 3.63 8.99 -11.89
CA TYR A 127 2.67 10.01 -12.30
C TYR A 127 2.78 11.28 -11.47
N ARG A 128 3.56 11.26 -10.38
CA ARG A 128 3.94 12.47 -9.65
C ARG A 128 4.77 13.41 -10.53
N GLU A 129 4.75 14.70 -10.17
CA GLU A 129 5.50 15.75 -10.86
C GLU A 129 7.02 15.58 -10.64
N ASP A 130 7.40 15.20 -9.42
CA ASP A 130 8.79 14.97 -9.00
C ASP A 130 9.45 13.71 -9.60
N LYS A 131 8.69 12.87 -10.32
CA LYS A 131 9.15 11.56 -10.82
C LYS A 131 9.73 10.66 -9.74
N VAL A 132 9.17 10.75 -8.54
CA VAL A 132 9.52 9.88 -7.41
C VAL A 132 8.39 8.88 -7.18
N SER A 133 8.76 7.63 -6.87
CA SER A 133 7.84 6.63 -6.33
C SER A 133 8.28 6.20 -4.93
N GLY A 134 7.32 6.02 -4.03
CA GLY A 134 7.56 5.60 -2.66
C GLY A 134 7.00 4.21 -2.38
N MET A 135 7.77 3.39 -1.66
CA MET A 135 7.36 2.08 -1.18
C MET A 135 7.54 2.01 0.33
N THR A 136 6.52 1.56 1.05
CA THR A 136 6.66 1.29 2.48
C THR A 136 7.24 -0.10 2.69
N ILE A 137 8.34 -0.18 3.42
CA ILE A 137 8.92 -1.42 3.93
C ILE A 137 8.47 -1.57 5.37
N TYR A 138 7.78 -2.67 5.67
CA TYR A 138 7.29 -2.97 7.00
C TYR A 138 7.90 -4.28 7.48
N LEU A 139 8.68 -4.22 8.56
CA LEU A 139 9.21 -5.39 9.24
C LEU A 139 8.54 -5.52 10.59
N GLN A 140 7.98 -6.69 10.89
CA GLN A 140 7.41 -7.01 12.19
C GLN A 140 8.21 -8.13 12.84
N TYR A 141 8.59 -7.92 14.09
CA TYR A 141 9.30 -8.91 14.89
C TYR A 141 8.30 -9.65 15.79
N ASP A 142 8.30 -10.97 15.69
CA ASP A 142 7.60 -11.85 16.62
C ASP A 142 8.59 -12.40 17.65
N SER A 143 8.50 -11.86 18.87
CA SER A 143 9.34 -12.27 20.00
C SER A 143 9.15 -13.72 20.45
N VAL A 144 8.01 -14.34 20.14
CA VAL A 144 7.70 -15.73 20.53
C VAL A 144 8.40 -16.71 19.60
N THR A 145 8.37 -16.44 18.29
CA THR A 145 8.95 -17.31 17.26
C THR A 145 10.36 -16.88 16.84
N ASN A 146 10.82 -15.71 17.28
CA ASN A 146 12.06 -15.06 16.85
C ASN A 146 12.14 -14.93 15.32
N TYR A 147 10.99 -14.65 14.69
CA TYR A 147 10.85 -14.50 13.25
C TYR A 147 10.57 -13.04 12.88
N ILE A 148 11.10 -12.62 11.72
CA ILE A 148 10.82 -11.31 11.14
C ILE A 148 9.99 -11.51 9.88
N GLN A 149 8.78 -10.97 9.90
CA GLN A 149 7.92 -10.88 8.72
C GLN A 149 8.15 -9.54 8.02
N GLY A 150 8.45 -9.58 6.72
CA GLY A 150 8.68 -8.38 5.92
C GLY A 150 7.65 -8.23 4.80
N GLU A 151 7.05 -7.05 4.69
CA GLU A 151 6.02 -6.73 3.70
C GLU A 151 6.29 -5.40 2.97
N LEU A 152 5.80 -5.29 1.74
CA LEU A 152 5.97 -4.13 0.86
C LEU A 152 4.62 -3.52 0.49
N PHE A 153 4.38 -2.28 0.92
CA PHE A 153 3.16 -1.53 0.61
C PHE A 153 3.43 -0.37 -0.35
N GLY A 154 2.38 0.06 -1.03
CA GLY A 154 2.45 1.11 -2.06
C GLY A 154 2.30 0.60 -3.49
N LYS A 155 2.18 1.55 -4.40
CA LYS A 155 2.09 1.31 -5.86
C LYS A 155 3.46 1.57 -6.47
N CYS A 156 3.85 0.72 -7.43
CA CYS A 156 5.13 0.87 -8.13
C CYS A 156 5.29 2.25 -8.80
N HIS A 157 4.23 2.77 -9.40
CA HIS A 157 4.25 4.07 -10.04
C HIS A 157 3.30 4.96 -9.26
N SER A 158 3.86 5.80 -8.39
CA SER A 158 3.07 6.65 -7.51
C SER A 158 2.14 7.55 -8.32
N GLY A 159 0.89 7.65 -7.88
CA GLY A 159 -0.14 8.43 -8.57
C GLY A 159 0.15 9.93 -8.53
N ARG A 160 -0.55 10.71 -9.36
CA ARG A 160 -0.64 12.16 -9.15
C ARG A 160 -1.18 12.36 -7.73
N GLY A 161 -0.42 13.05 -6.88
CA GLY A 161 -0.82 13.22 -5.49
C GLY A 161 -2.24 13.78 -5.40
N THR A 162 -3.03 13.32 -4.45
CA THR A 162 -4.37 13.86 -4.22
C THR A 162 -4.25 15.23 -3.58
N SER A 163 -4.98 16.21 -4.10
CA SER A 163 -5.24 17.46 -3.40
C SER A 163 -6.73 17.57 -3.09
N LEU A 164 -7.06 17.79 -1.81
CA LEU A 164 -8.44 17.87 -1.34
C LEU A 164 -8.70 19.30 -0.84
N GLY A 165 -9.55 20.03 -1.54
CA GLY A 165 -10.04 21.33 -1.07
C GLY A 165 -11.07 21.12 0.04
N LEU A 166 -10.78 21.64 1.24
CA LEU A 166 -11.79 21.73 2.30
C LEU A 166 -12.62 22.99 2.02
N GLY A 167 -13.80 22.80 1.46
CA GLY A 167 -14.77 23.88 1.29
C GLY A 167 -15.12 24.49 2.64
N SER A 168 -14.97 25.80 2.76
CA SER A 168 -15.42 26.63 3.88
C SER A 168 -16.94 26.71 3.95
#